data_AF-A0A6L5EF74-F1
#
_entry.id   AF-A0A6L5EF74-F1
#
_cell.length_a   1.000
_cell.length_b   1.000
_cell.length_c   1.000
_cell.angle_alpha   90.00
_cell.angle_beta   90.00
_cell.angle_gamma   90.00
#
_symmetry.space_group_name_H-M   'P 1'
#
loop_
_entity.id
_entity.type
_entity.pdbx_description
1 polymer ?
#
loop_
_entity_poly.entity_id
_entity_poly.type
_entity_poly.pdbx_seq_one_letter_code
_entity_poly.pdbx_strand_id
1 'polypeptide(L)'
;MKKHDRGWAMAEFAFVLLVFMVIAGYASGYWQDYIQAKNWRTEAARTGTYAAAARSYIGRNYATLLGASSTTAPTVITTTMLKNTGFLPSGFTETNTRGQKMQTNVIRNAQNPELLQAMVISSGGTPYELKALVTMAKEIRPGFGGYIDDGKTATGALRAWKIPLSAYGASSGNGHIAVLLSTDELTGAMEDSDRLYRFQVNGRPDLNKMHTSIDMGANNINNAGNVNGTNGIFTSEVRGANGNFSVNVTAAGQVKGNTVRADSDISAGRNIAASGNISASGNITASGQVTGGTVRSNKNLSVGGIITLDEIHTANTACPVNGAVSRDASGAILSCQSGLWVGGVKVNESACKWVVSPDAWVDPGQRQFYKTALCP
;
A
#
# COMPACT_ATOMS: atom_id res chain seq x y z
N MET A 1 25.46 -37.96 101.72
CA MET A 1 25.78 -38.53 100.39
C MET A 1 24.52 -38.49 99.54
N LYS A 2 24.45 -37.60 98.52
CA LYS A 2 23.29 -37.46 97.62
C LYS A 2 23.29 -38.62 96.62
N LYS A 3 22.31 -39.54 96.73
CA LYS A 3 22.02 -40.52 95.68
C LYS A 3 21.60 -39.76 94.43
N HIS A 4 22.33 -39.94 93.34
CA HIS A 4 22.01 -39.35 92.04
C HIS A 4 21.10 -40.32 91.27
N ASP A 5 19.92 -39.82 90.88
CA ASP A 5 18.93 -40.47 90.05
C ASP A 5 19.43 -40.62 88.61
N ARG A 6 20.45 -41.46 88.39
CA ARG A 6 21.01 -41.74 87.05
C ARG A 6 20.11 -42.65 86.20
N GLY A 7 19.13 -43.33 86.81
CA GLY A 7 18.21 -44.22 86.10
C GLY A 7 17.09 -43.51 85.33
N TRP A 8 16.64 -42.35 85.81
CA TRP A 8 15.54 -41.59 85.18
C TRP A 8 16.01 -40.79 83.97
N ALA A 9 17.20 -40.19 84.03
CA ALA A 9 17.81 -39.49 82.90
C ALA A 9 18.05 -40.43 81.70
N MET A 10 18.52 -41.66 81.94
CA MET A 10 18.74 -42.65 80.87
C MET A 10 17.41 -43.12 80.24
N ALA A 11 16.32 -43.20 81.02
CA ALA A 11 14.99 -43.54 80.53
C ALA A 11 14.39 -42.40 79.68
N GLU A 12 14.55 -41.14 80.09
CA GLU A 12 14.13 -39.97 79.31
C GLU A 12 14.89 -39.85 77.98
N PHE A 13 16.22 -40.05 77.98
CA PHE A 13 17.00 -40.05 76.75
C PHE A 13 16.59 -41.17 75.79
N ALA A 14 16.27 -42.37 76.31
CA ALA A 14 15.78 -43.48 75.49
C ALA A 14 14.39 -43.19 74.89
N PHE A 15 13.49 -42.57 75.64
CA PHE A 15 12.17 -42.17 75.17
C PHE A 15 12.24 -41.07 74.10
N VAL A 16 13.08 -40.06 74.29
CA VAL A 16 13.31 -39.00 73.29
C VAL A 16 13.89 -39.57 72.00
N LEU A 17 14.84 -40.51 72.08
CA LEU A 17 15.38 -41.20 70.91
C LEU A 17 14.32 -42.02 70.16
N LEU A 18 13.43 -42.70 70.89
CA LEU A 18 12.32 -43.45 70.31
C LEU A 18 11.35 -42.52 69.56
N VAL A 19 10.99 -41.39 70.17
CA VAL A 19 10.14 -40.36 69.54
C VAL A 19 10.85 -39.76 68.31
N PHE A 20 12.15 -39.50 68.38
CA PHE A 20 12.91 -38.97 67.26
C PHE A 20 13.04 -39.97 66.10
N MET A 21 13.17 -41.27 66.38
CA MET A 21 13.15 -42.32 65.36
C MET A 21 11.78 -42.44 64.69
N VAL A 22 10.69 -42.30 65.45
CA VAL A 22 9.34 -42.27 64.88
C VAL A 22 9.16 -41.04 63.98
N ILE A 23 9.58 -39.85 64.44
CA ILE A 23 9.53 -38.62 63.65
C ILE A 23 10.42 -38.72 62.40
N ALA A 24 11.63 -39.29 62.51
CA ALA A 24 12.53 -39.50 61.38
C ALA A 24 11.96 -40.50 60.36
N GLY A 25 11.27 -41.55 60.82
CA GLY A 25 10.53 -42.48 59.97
C GLY A 25 9.42 -41.78 59.19
N TYR A 26 8.58 -40.98 59.86
CA TYR A 26 7.55 -40.16 59.21
C TYR A 26 8.13 -39.08 58.29
N ALA A 27 9.24 -38.45 58.68
CA ALA A 27 9.93 -37.44 57.90
C ALA A 27 10.49 -38.05 56.61
N SER A 28 11.01 -39.29 56.63
CA SER A 28 11.51 -39.97 55.44
C SER A 28 10.40 -40.22 54.40
N GLY A 29 9.21 -40.65 54.84
CA GLY A 29 8.05 -40.81 53.96
C GLY A 29 7.56 -39.48 53.37
N TYR A 30 7.53 -38.42 54.18
CA TYR A 30 7.19 -37.07 53.73
C TYR A 30 8.21 -36.51 52.73
N TRP A 31 9.50 -36.78 52.94
CA TRP A 31 10.58 -36.33 52.06
C TRP A 31 10.57 -37.06 50.71
N GLN A 32 10.26 -38.36 50.71
CA GLN A 32 10.05 -39.13 49.48
C GLN A 32 8.85 -38.61 48.68
N ASP A 33 7.72 -38.36 49.33
CA ASP A 33 6.54 -37.77 48.69
C ASP A 33 6.82 -36.36 48.13
N TYR A 34 7.59 -35.55 48.87
CA TYR A 34 8.00 -34.22 48.43
C TYR A 34 8.90 -34.25 47.19
N ILE A 35 9.88 -35.16 47.15
CA ILE A 35 10.77 -35.34 45.98
C ILE A 35 9.97 -35.84 44.77
N GLN A 36 9.06 -36.80 44.95
CA GLN A 36 8.22 -37.31 43.87
C GLN A 36 7.30 -36.22 43.30
N ALA A 37 6.67 -35.41 44.15
CA ALA A 37 5.86 -34.28 43.71
C ALA A 37 6.68 -33.27 42.87
N LYS A 38 7.95 -33.03 43.24
CA LYS A 38 8.86 -32.16 42.45
C LYS A 38 9.20 -32.76 41.08
N ASN A 39 9.41 -34.07 41.00
CA ASN A 39 9.64 -34.76 39.73
C ASN A 39 8.41 -34.66 38.82
N TRP A 40 7.21 -34.83 39.38
CA TRP A 40 5.96 -34.67 38.62
C TRP A 40 5.74 -33.24 38.12
N ARG A 41 6.07 -32.22 38.92
CA ARG A 41 6.05 -30.83 38.45
C ARG A 41 7.00 -30.60 37.27
N THR A 42 8.17 -31.23 37.29
CA THR A 42 9.13 -31.13 36.18
C THR A 42 8.58 -31.81 34.92
N GLU A 43 7.93 -32.96 35.05
CA GLU A 43 7.27 -33.64 33.93
C GLU A 43 6.05 -32.87 33.39
N ALA A 44 5.29 -32.22 34.28
CA ALA A 44 4.22 -31.31 33.92
C ALA A 44 4.75 -30.10 33.13
N ALA A 45 5.86 -29.51 33.55
CA ALA A 45 6.52 -28.44 32.82
C ALA A 45 7.00 -28.91 31.43
N ARG A 46 7.59 -30.11 31.34
CA ARG A 46 7.97 -30.73 30.05
C ARG A 46 6.76 -30.91 29.13
N THR A 47 5.65 -31.37 29.68
CA THR A 47 4.37 -31.49 28.96
C THR A 47 3.85 -30.13 28.50
N GLY A 48 3.97 -29.10 29.36
CA GLY A 48 3.68 -27.71 29.03
C GLY A 48 4.51 -27.20 27.85
N THR A 49 5.82 -27.44 27.85
CA THR A 49 6.71 -27.08 26.72
C THR A 49 6.27 -27.73 25.42
N TYR A 50 5.89 -29.01 25.45
CA TYR A 50 5.35 -29.70 24.29
C TYR A 50 4.02 -29.08 23.83
N ALA A 51 3.09 -28.82 24.75
CA ALA A 51 1.79 -28.21 24.45
C ALA A 51 1.95 -26.80 23.86
N ALA A 52 2.89 -25.99 24.37
CA ALA A 52 3.23 -24.68 23.82
C ALA A 52 3.76 -24.79 22.39
N ALA A 53 4.70 -25.72 22.15
CA ALA A 53 5.24 -25.95 20.81
C ALA A 53 4.16 -26.41 19.83
N ALA A 54 3.27 -27.32 20.26
CA ALA A 54 2.13 -27.75 19.46
C ALA A 54 1.17 -26.60 19.15
N ARG A 55 0.81 -25.76 20.14
CA ARG A 55 0.00 -24.56 19.95
C ARG A 55 0.61 -23.63 18.90
N SER A 56 1.90 -23.31 19.02
CA SER A 56 2.62 -22.45 18.07
C SER A 56 2.68 -23.05 16.66
N TYR A 57 2.90 -24.37 16.55
CA TYR A 57 2.88 -25.06 15.26
C TYR A 57 1.50 -25.00 14.61
N ILE A 58 0.44 -25.23 15.39
CA ILE A 58 -0.94 -25.16 14.90
C ILE A 58 -1.27 -23.74 14.46
N GLY A 59 -0.93 -22.71 15.25
CA GLY A 59 -1.15 -21.31 14.87
C GLY A 59 -0.48 -20.94 13.54
N ARG A 60 0.79 -21.33 13.36
CA ARG A 60 1.52 -21.06 12.10
C ARG A 60 0.96 -21.82 10.89
N ASN A 61 0.46 -23.03 11.08
CA ASN A 61 0.00 -23.91 10.00
C ASN A 61 -1.53 -24.05 9.97
N TYR A 62 -2.25 -23.07 10.54
CA TYR A 62 -3.66 -23.22 10.87
C TYR A 62 -4.52 -23.57 9.65
N ALA A 63 -4.38 -22.83 8.56
CA ALA A 63 -5.14 -23.07 7.32
C ALA A 63 -4.86 -24.47 6.72
N THR A 64 -3.60 -24.92 6.76
CA THR A 64 -3.22 -26.25 6.24
C THR A 64 -3.82 -27.36 7.11
N LEU A 65 -3.75 -27.21 8.44
CA LEU A 65 -4.32 -28.17 9.40
C LEU A 65 -5.84 -28.17 9.39
N LEU A 66 -6.46 -27.01 9.13
CA LEU A 66 -7.90 -26.89 8.94
C LEU A 66 -8.33 -27.69 7.71
N GLY A 67 -7.63 -27.55 6.59
CA GLY A 67 -7.87 -28.34 5.37
C GLY A 67 -7.67 -29.86 5.55
N ALA A 68 -6.66 -30.26 6.33
CA ALA A 68 -6.28 -31.66 6.51
C ALA A 68 -7.10 -32.41 7.60
N SER A 69 -7.63 -31.70 8.59
CA SER A 69 -8.39 -32.28 9.70
C SER A 69 -9.90 -32.33 9.41
N SER A 70 -10.62 -33.27 10.03
CA SER A 70 -12.09 -33.26 10.08
C SER A 70 -12.58 -33.30 11.54
N THR A 71 -13.89 -33.39 11.76
CA THR A 71 -14.47 -33.50 13.12
C THR A 71 -14.20 -34.86 13.77
N THR A 72 -13.84 -35.89 13.00
CA THR A 72 -13.63 -37.26 13.49
C THR A 72 -12.29 -37.90 13.06
N ALA A 73 -11.67 -37.41 11.98
CA ALA A 73 -10.35 -37.83 11.53
C ALA A 73 -9.30 -36.75 11.87
N PRO A 74 -8.44 -36.99 12.88
CA PRO A 74 -7.47 -36.01 13.33
C PRO A 74 -6.24 -35.93 12.42
N THR A 75 -5.68 -34.72 12.29
CA THR A 75 -4.28 -34.58 11.87
C THR A 75 -3.38 -34.74 13.10
N VAL A 76 -2.39 -35.63 13.03
CA VAL A 76 -1.50 -35.94 14.14
C VAL A 76 -0.18 -35.18 14.01
N ILE A 77 0.16 -34.40 15.03
CA ILE A 77 1.46 -33.73 15.17
C ILE A 77 2.29 -34.53 16.18
N THR A 78 3.49 -34.92 15.77
CA THR A 78 4.40 -35.72 16.60
C THR A 78 5.53 -34.88 17.18
N THR A 79 6.17 -35.38 18.24
CA THR A 79 7.36 -34.76 18.83
C THR A 79 8.49 -34.59 17.80
N THR A 80 8.70 -35.59 16.94
CA THR A 80 9.67 -35.52 15.85
C THR A 80 9.34 -34.42 14.83
N MET A 81 8.07 -34.26 14.45
CA MET A 81 7.64 -33.18 13.54
C MET A 81 7.96 -31.80 14.11
N LEU A 82 7.65 -31.57 15.39
CA LEU A 82 7.92 -30.30 16.06
C LEU A 82 9.42 -30.00 16.16
N LYS A 83 10.26 -31.03 16.30
CA LYS A 83 11.73 -30.88 16.27
C LYS A 83 12.24 -30.53 14.88
N ASN A 84 11.79 -31.25 13.85
CA ASN A 84 12.22 -31.03 12.47
C ASN A 84 11.79 -29.66 11.93
N THR A 85 10.71 -29.10 12.49
CA THR A 85 10.18 -27.78 12.11
C THR A 85 10.65 -26.65 13.04
N GLY A 86 11.50 -26.96 14.02
CA GLY A 86 12.13 -25.97 14.92
C GLY A 86 11.24 -25.45 16.05
N PHE A 87 10.03 -25.99 16.24
CA PHE A 87 9.14 -25.63 17.36
C PHE A 87 9.54 -26.28 18.68
N LEU A 88 10.26 -27.41 18.62
CA LEU A 88 10.94 -28.00 19.77
C LEU A 88 12.46 -28.05 19.52
N PRO A 89 13.29 -27.84 20.55
CA PRO A 89 14.73 -28.01 20.44
C PRO A 89 15.09 -29.45 20.01
N SER A 90 16.15 -29.60 19.22
CA SER A 90 16.63 -30.92 18.78
C SER A 90 16.95 -31.88 19.94
N GLY A 91 17.39 -31.34 21.08
CA GLY A 91 17.66 -32.09 22.31
C GLY A 91 16.41 -32.51 23.12
N PHE A 92 15.20 -32.12 22.73
CA PHE A 92 13.98 -32.55 23.41
C PHE A 92 13.79 -34.07 23.23
N THR A 93 13.62 -34.78 24.36
CA THR A 93 13.46 -36.24 24.36
C THR A 93 12.08 -36.63 23.85
N GLU A 94 11.98 -37.70 23.05
CA GLU A 94 10.70 -38.17 22.50
C GLU A 94 9.78 -38.77 23.57
N THR A 95 10.36 -39.31 24.64
CA THR A 95 9.65 -39.96 25.74
C THR A 95 9.82 -39.22 27.05
N ASN A 96 8.79 -39.30 27.90
CA ASN A 96 8.89 -38.91 29.30
C ASN A 96 9.70 -39.90 30.13
N THR A 97 9.82 -39.59 31.43
CA THR A 97 10.48 -40.44 32.44
C THR A 97 9.89 -41.86 32.57
N ARG A 98 8.70 -42.12 32.03
CA ARG A 98 8.03 -43.43 32.01
C ARG A 98 8.02 -44.12 30.64
N GLY A 99 8.74 -43.57 29.66
CA GLY A 99 8.80 -44.12 28.30
C GLY A 99 7.56 -43.81 27.44
N GLN A 100 6.65 -42.94 27.88
CA GLN A 100 5.47 -42.55 27.13
C GLN A 100 5.81 -41.45 26.12
N LYS A 101 5.30 -41.55 24.89
CA LYS A 101 5.50 -40.58 23.81
C LYS A 101 4.37 -39.56 23.78
N MET A 102 4.68 -38.31 23.44
CA MET A 102 3.70 -37.24 23.25
C MET A 102 3.32 -37.07 21.79
N GLN A 103 2.02 -36.90 21.55
CA GLN A 103 1.46 -36.50 20.26
C GLN A 103 0.29 -35.55 20.46
N THR A 104 0.00 -34.75 19.44
CA THR A 104 -1.16 -33.84 19.42
C THR A 104 -2.11 -34.25 18.32
N ASN A 105 -3.35 -34.52 18.69
CA ASN A 105 -4.43 -34.82 17.75
C ASN A 105 -5.24 -33.55 17.50
N VAL A 106 -5.22 -33.05 16.27
CA VAL A 106 -5.92 -31.84 15.84
C VAL A 106 -7.18 -32.22 15.07
N ILE A 107 -8.33 -31.69 15.47
CA ILE A 107 -9.63 -31.92 14.82
C ILE A 107 -10.33 -30.58 14.58
N ARG A 108 -11.37 -30.59 13.73
CA ARG A 108 -12.31 -29.48 13.64
C ARG A 108 -13.29 -29.51 14.82
N ASN A 109 -13.70 -28.34 15.28
CA ASN A 109 -14.77 -28.22 16.27
C ASN A 109 -16.10 -28.66 15.63
N ALA A 110 -16.88 -29.49 16.34
CA ALA A 110 -18.10 -30.08 15.79
C ALA A 110 -19.23 -29.06 15.61
N GLN A 111 -19.25 -28.02 16.44
CA GLN A 111 -20.24 -26.94 16.40
C GLN A 111 -19.83 -25.84 15.41
N ASN A 112 -18.52 -25.59 15.29
CA ASN A 112 -17.94 -24.58 14.40
C ASN A 112 -16.81 -25.20 13.56
N PRO A 113 -17.13 -25.82 12.41
CA PRO A 113 -16.14 -26.55 11.60
C PRO A 113 -15.00 -25.70 11.04
N GLU A 114 -15.08 -24.37 11.11
CA GLU A 114 -14.01 -23.44 10.75
C GLU A 114 -12.95 -23.28 11.85
N LEU A 115 -13.22 -23.78 13.05
CA LEU A 115 -12.32 -23.70 14.19
C LEU A 115 -11.64 -25.04 14.47
N LEU A 116 -10.34 -25.00 14.74
CA LEU A 116 -9.57 -26.16 15.21
C LEU A 116 -9.64 -26.28 16.73
N GLN A 117 -9.63 -27.51 17.21
CA GLN A 117 -9.37 -27.85 18.61
C GLN A 117 -8.39 -29.03 18.63
N ALA A 118 -7.59 -29.14 19.69
CA ALA A 118 -6.58 -30.19 19.75
C ALA A 118 -6.43 -30.79 21.13
N MET A 119 -6.00 -32.05 21.16
CA MET A 119 -5.68 -32.76 22.39
C MET A 119 -4.26 -33.32 22.31
N VAL A 120 -3.41 -32.87 23.21
CA VAL A 120 -2.11 -33.49 23.47
C VAL A 120 -2.37 -34.71 24.35
N ILE A 121 -1.78 -35.85 24.01
CA ILE A 121 -1.82 -37.06 24.83
C ILE A 121 -0.44 -37.70 24.93
N SER A 122 -0.12 -38.28 26.08
CA SER A 122 0.96 -39.25 26.20
C SER A 122 0.44 -40.66 25.89
N SER A 123 1.26 -41.55 25.32
CA SER A 123 0.88 -42.95 25.03
C SER A 123 2.08 -43.90 25.07
N GLY A 124 1.81 -45.18 25.32
CA GLY A 124 2.84 -46.22 25.44
C GLY A 124 3.63 -46.13 26.76
N GLY A 125 4.69 -46.91 26.91
CA GLY A 125 5.50 -46.90 28.14
C GLY A 125 4.74 -47.43 29.37
N THR A 126 5.12 -46.97 30.56
CA THR A 126 4.55 -47.44 31.84
C THR A 126 3.50 -46.45 32.38
N PRO A 127 2.35 -46.94 32.92
CA PRO A 127 1.33 -46.08 33.53
C PRO A 127 1.85 -45.27 34.73
N TYR A 128 1.47 -44.00 34.81
CA TYR A 128 1.56 -43.23 36.06
C TYR A 128 0.43 -43.60 37.02
N GLU A 129 0.70 -43.52 38.32
CA GLU A 129 -0.34 -43.61 39.33
C GLU A 129 -1.27 -42.38 39.31
N LEU A 130 -2.50 -42.55 39.80
CA LEU A 130 -3.51 -41.49 39.80
C LEU A 130 -3.06 -40.23 40.56
N LYS A 131 -2.34 -40.39 41.68
CA LYS A 131 -1.79 -39.27 42.48
C LYS A 131 -0.84 -38.41 41.64
N ALA A 132 0.04 -39.03 40.86
CA ALA A 132 0.95 -38.36 39.95
C ALA A 132 0.20 -37.61 38.85
N LEU A 133 -0.74 -38.29 38.19
CA LEU A 133 -1.55 -37.73 37.11
C LEU A 133 -2.33 -36.47 37.53
N VAL A 134 -3.03 -36.54 38.66
CA VAL A 134 -3.80 -35.40 39.18
C VAL A 134 -2.90 -34.24 39.56
N THR A 135 -1.69 -34.52 40.06
CA THR A 135 -0.70 -33.49 40.41
C THR A 135 -0.18 -32.81 39.15
N MET A 136 0.23 -33.58 38.14
CA MET A 136 0.74 -33.04 36.87
C MET A 136 -0.32 -32.22 36.14
N ALA A 137 -1.55 -32.71 36.05
CA ALA A 137 -2.64 -32.03 35.35
C ALA A 137 -2.88 -30.59 35.84
N LYS A 138 -2.69 -30.32 37.14
CA LYS A 138 -2.87 -28.99 37.74
C LYS A 138 -1.79 -27.98 37.31
N GLU A 139 -0.58 -28.48 37.06
CA GLU A 139 0.64 -27.68 36.87
C GLU A 139 0.94 -27.41 35.37
N ILE A 140 0.32 -28.16 34.45
CA ILE A 140 0.54 -27.98 33.01
C ILE A 140 -0.01 -26.63 32.54
N ARG A 141 0.86 -25.85 31.87
CA ARG A 141 0.53 -24.64 31.09
C ARG A 141 1.46 -24.60 29.86
N PRO A 142 1.03 -24.13 28.68
CA PRO A 142 -0.28 -23.58 28.31
C PRO A 142 -1.36 -24.65 28.05
N GLY A 143 -2.61 -24.21 27.86
CA GLY A 143 -3.78 -25.08 27.70
C GLY A 143 -4.35 -25.62 29.02
N PHE A 144 -5.32 -26.53 28.91
CA PHE A 144 -5.98 -27.15 30.06
C PHE A 144 -5.41 -28.55 30.32
N GLY A 145 -4.61 -28.68 31.38
CA GLY A 145 -4.04 -29.97 31.79
C GLY A 145 -5.10 -30.97 32.27
N GLY A 146 -4.87 -32.23 31.94
CA GLY A 146 -5.73 -33.37 32.25
C GLY A 146 -4.95 -34.68 32.29
N TYR A 147 -5.67 -35.78 32.48
CA TYR A 147 -5.13 -37.13 32.61
C TYR A 147 -6.12 -38.19 32.15
N ILE A 148 -5.64 -39.42 31.97
CA ILE A 148 -6.38 -40.57 31.50
C ILE A 148 -6.16 -41.72 32.49
N ASP A 149 -7.17 -42.03 33.30
CA ASP A 149 -7.14 -43.05 34.36
C ASP A 149 -8.00 -44.30 34.06
N ASP A 150 -8.90 -44.21 33.08
CA ASP A 150 -9.75 -45.31 32.60
C ASP A 150 -9.34 -45.84 31.21
N GLY A 151 -8.33 -45.22 30.61
CA GLY A 151 -7.83 -45.52 29.26
C GLY A 151 -8.73 -45.06 28.11
N LYS A 152 -9.88 -44.44 28.38
CA LYS A 152 -10.90 -44.08 27.38
C LYS A 152 -11.25 -42.59 27.39
N THR A 153 -11.12 -41.92 28.53
CA THR A 153 -11.50 -40.52 28.71
C THR A 153 -10.34 -39.69 29.23
N ALA A 154 -10.20 -38.48 28.67
CA ALA A 154 -9.35 -37.45 29.22
C ALA A 154 -10.18 -36.65 30.23
N THR A 155 -9.68 -36.58 31.46
CA THR A 155 -10.29 -35.86 32.58
C THR A 155 -9.40 -34.69 32.98
N GLY A 156 -9.96 -33.48 33.00
CA GLY A 156 -9.26 -32.27 33.37
C GLY A 156 -8.82 -32.23 34.84
N ALA A 157 -7.87 -31.34 35.14
CA ALA A 157 -7.52 -31.00 36.50
C ALA A 157 -8.78 -30.65 37.33
N LEU A 158 -8.86 -31.16 38.56
CA LEU A 158 -10.03 -31.01 39.45
C LEU A 158 -11.36 -31.51 38.84
N ARG A 159 -11.32 -32.34 37.78
CA ARG A 159 -12.49 -32.82 37.03
C ARG A 159 -13.31 -31.70 36.38
N ALA A 160 -12.67 -30.56 36.07
CA ALA A 160 -13.34 -29.41 35.45
C ALA A 160 -13.92 -29.71 34.06
N TRP A 161 -13.39 -30.73 33.36
CA TRP A 161 -13.90 -31.20 32.09
C TRP A 161 -13.64 -32.71 31.93
N LYS A 162 -14.42 -33.37 31.08
CA LYS A 162 -14.24 -34.79 30.74
C LYS A 162 -14.62 -35.02 29.30
N ILE A 163 -13.69 -35.55 28.49
CA ILE A 163 -13.89 -35.76 27.05
C ILE A 163 -13.42 -37.16 26.65
N PRO A 164 -14.23 -37.94 25.90
CA PRO A 164 -13.78 -39.21 25.33
C PRO A 164 -12.60 -39.01 24.36
N LEU A 165 -11.57 -39.86 24.45
CA LEU A 165 -10.42 -39.80 23.54
C LEU A 165 -10.83 -40.01 22.07
N SER A 166 -11.89 -40.81 21.86
CA SER A 166 -12.47 -41.04 20.53
C SER A 166 -13.00 -39.76 19.88
N ALA A 167 -13.38 -38.74 20.65
CA ALA A 167 -13.81 -37.45 20.11
C ALA A 167 -12.68 -36.72 19.38
N TYR A 168 -11.42 -37.03 19.72
CA TYR A 168 -10.21 -36.49 19.07
C TYR A 168 -9.51 -37.53 18.17
N GLY A 169 -10.17 -38.66 17.87
CA GLY A 169 -9.55 -39.81 17.20
C GLY A 169 -8.28 -40.29 17.90
N ALA A 170 -8.20 -40.10 19.22
CA ALA A 170 -7.01 -40.37 20.03
C ALA A 170 -7.11 -41.70 20.78
N SER A 171 -5.96 -42.30 21.09
CA SER A 171 -5.83 -43.50 21.92
C SER A 171 -4.53 -43.44 22.72
N SER A 172 -4.55 -43.87 23.98
CA SER A 172 -3.46 -43.63 24.93
C SER A 172 -3.31 -44.74 25.98
N GLY A 173 -4.42 -45.32 26.46
CA GLY A 173 -4.40 -46.33 27.54
C GLY A 173 -4.39 -45.69 28.94
N ASN A 174 -4.52 -46.50 29.99
CA ASN A 174 -4.57 -46.02 31.37
C ASN A 174 -3.19 -45.48 31.82
N GLY A 175 -3.17 -44.40 32.61
CA GLY A 175 -1.97 -43.90 33.28
C GLY A 175 -1.25 -42.79 32.53
N HIS A 176 -1.97 -41.98 31.75
CA HIS A 176 -1.37 -41.03 30.80
C HIS A 176 -1.86 -39.59 31.02
N ILE A 177 -1.08 -38.65 30.50
CA ILE A 177 -1.34 -37.21 30.62
C ILE A 177 -2.09 -36.76 29.37
N ALA A 178 -3.01 -35.82 29.53
CA ALA A 178 -3.68 -35.14 28.43
C ALA A 178 -3.59 -33.62 28.60
N VAL A 179 -3.62 -32.87 27.50
CA VAL A 179 -3.78 -31.40 27.51
C VAL A 179 -4.79 -31.04 26.44
N LEU A 180 -5.83 -30.32 26.84
CA LEU A 180 -6.79 -29.75 25.91
C LEU A 180 -6.30 -28.37 25.46
N LEU A 181 -6.14 -28.21 24.15
CA LEU A 181 -5.96 -26.93 23.48
C LEU A 181 -7.31 -26.56 22.86
N SER A 182 -8.03 -25.66 23.52
CA SER A 182 -9.36 -25.22 23.09
C SER A 182 -9.29 -24.43 21.78
N THR A 183 -10.44 -24.19 21.16
CA THR A 183 -10.56 -23.32 19.99
C THR A 183 -9.96 -21.94 20.24
N ASP A 184 -10.27 -21.34 21.40
CA ASP A 184 -9.80 -20.00 21.80
C ASP A 184 -8.26 -19.94 21.94
N GLU A 185 -7.66 -20.97 22.56
CA GLU A 185 -6.21 -21.09 22.72
C GLU A 185 -5.50 -21.18 21.35
N LEU A 186 -6.12 -21.86 20.39
CA LEU A 186 -5.59 -22.05 19.04
C LEU A 186 -5.84 -20.85 18.11
N THR A 187 -6.97 -20.15 18.25
CA THR A 187 -7.24 -18.91 17.49
C THR A 187 -6.34 -17.77 17.96
N GLY A 188 -6.14 -17.62 19.27
CA GLY A 188 -5.19 -16.62 19.78
C GLY A 188 -3.75 -16.84 19.32
N ALA A 189 -3.36 -18.10 19.05
CA ALA A 189 -2.05 -18.41 18.48
C ALA A 189 -1.87 -17.95 17.02
N MET A 190 -2.96 -17.64 16.30
CA MET A 190 -2.90 -17.03 14.98
C MET A 190 -2.55 -15.54 15.06
N GLU A 191 -3.12 -14.83 16.04
CA GLU A 191 -3.05 -13.36 16.15
C GLU A 191 -1.67 -12.82 16.55
N ASP A 192 -0.88 -13.58 17.31
CA ASP A 192 0.47 -13.18 17.75
C ASP A 192 1.47 -13.06 16.58
N SER A 193 1.14 -13.60 15.41
CA SER A 193 1.96 -13.56 14.19
C SER A 193 1.62 -12.40 13.23
N ASP A 194 0.47 -11.75 13.40
CA ASP A 194 -0.12 -10.87 12.36
C ASP A 194 0.09 -9.37 12.63
N ARG A 195 0.96 -9.03 13.58
CA ARG A 195 1.22 -7.64 13.96
C ARG A 195 2.42 -7.09 13.20
N LEU A 196 2.20 -5.99 12.50
CA LEU A 196 3.27 -5.22 11.87
C LEU A 196 4.08 -4.48 12.93
N TYR A 197 5.26 -5.00 13.25
CA TYR A 197 6.20 -4.36 14.17
C TYR A 197 6.82 -3.11 13.52
N ARG A 198 6.75 -1.95 14.19
CA ARG A 198 7.10 -0.63 13.62
C ARG A 198 8.19 0.12 14.38
N PHE A 199 8.81 -0.49 15.38
CA PHE A 199 9.97 0.10 16.04
C PHE A 199 11.22 -0.22 15.27
N GLN A 200 12.09 0.78 15.12
CA GLN A 200 13.40 0.58 14.52
C GLN A 200 14.21 -0.41 15.35
N VAL A 201 14.66 -1.49 14.73
CA VAL A 201 15.63 -2.40 15.34
C VAL A 201 17.03 -2.08 14.81
N ASN A 202 17.86 -1.51 15.68
CA ASN A 202 19.24 -1.15 15.32
C ASN A 202 20.07 -2.39 15.00
N GLY A 203 20.86 -2.31 13.92
CA GLY A 203 21.69 -3.44 13.44
C GLY A 203 20.91 -4.58 12.78
N ARG A 204 19.59 -4.46 12.62
CA ARG A 204 18.72 -5.47 11.99
C ARG A 204 17.83 -4.87 10.89
N PRO A 205 18.41 -4.53 9.71
CA PRO A 205 17.65 -3.94 8.60
C PRO A 205 16.52 -4.82 8.08
N ASP A 206 16.67 -6.14 8.21
CA ASP A 206 15.66 -7.15 7.87
C ASP A 206 14.36 -6.93 8.64
N LEU A 207 14.44 -6.57 9.92
CA LEU A 207 13.28 -6.34 10.77
C LEU A 207 12.61 -4.97 10.53
N ASN A 208 13.27 -4.09 9.78
CA ASN A 208 12.74 -2.79 9.38
C ASN A 208 12.20 -2.80 7.93
N LYS A 209 12.22 -3.95 7.25
CA LYS A 209 11.81 -4.12 5.86
C LYS A 209 10.56 -4.99 5.76
N MET A 210 9.64 -4.60 4.89
CA MET A 210 8.49 -5.45 4.53
C MET A 210 8.88 -6.38 3.39
N HIS A 211 8.49 -7.66 3.49
CA HIS A 211 8.73 -8.68 2.47
C HIS A 211 7.54 -8.90 1.52
N THR A 212 6.42 -8.21 1.78
CA THR A 212 5.20 -8.24 0.96
C THR A 212 4.51 -6.87 1.00
N SER A 213 3.51 -6.66 0.15
CA SER A 213 2.67 -5.46 0.15
C SER A 213 1.83 -5.34 1.42
N ILE A 214 1.62 -4.11 1.91
CA ILE A 214 0.53 -3.84 2.87
C ILE A 214 -0.73 -3.56 2.07
N ASP A 215 -1.79 -4.31 2.33
CA ASP A 215 -3.15 -3.90 1.98
C ASP A 215 -3.71 -3.05 3.13
N MET A 216 -4.18 -1.85 2.83
CA MET A 216 -4.77 -0.94 3.81
C MET A 216 -6.29 -1.13 3.94
N GLY A 217 -6.94 -1.95 3.11
CA GLY A 217 -8.39 -2.21 3.20
C GLY A 217 -9.24 -0.94 3.13
N ALA A 218 -8.89 -0.02 2.23
CA ALA A 218 -9.49 1.32 2.10
C ALA A 218 -9.29 2.27 3.31
N ASN A 219 -8.37 1.96 4.22
CA ASN A 219 -8.00 2.84 5.33
C ASN A 219 -6.92 3.86 4.94
N ASN A 220 -6.80 4.89 5.77
CA ASN A 220 -5.92 6.03 5.54
C ASN A 220 -4.48 5.75 6.02
N ILE A 221 -3.51 6.38 5.35
CA ILE A 221 -2.16 6.61 5.88
C ILE A 221 -2.07 8.08 6.28
N ASN A 222 -2.00 8.34 7.59
CA ASN A 222 -1.94 9.71 8.11
C ASN A 222 -0.50 10.06 8.55
N ASN A 223 -0.08 11.30 8.32
CA ASN A 223 1.21 11.85 8.76
C ASN A 223 2.45 11.09 8.24
N ALA A 224 2.40 10.61 7.00
CA ALA A 224 3.61 10.12 6.33
C ALA A 224 4.56 11.30 6.04
N GLY A 225 5.85 11.15 6.38
CA GLY A 225 6.87 12.13 6.01
C GLY A 225 7.16 12.08 4.51
N ASN A 226 7.99 11.13 4.11
CA ASN A 226 8.29 10.86 2.69
C ASN A 226 7.73 9.50 2.28
N VAL A 227 7.10 9.44 1.11
CA VAL A 227 6.66 8.19 0.46
C VAL A 227 7.46 8.03 -0.82
N ASN A 228 8.50 7.20 -0.77
CA ASN A 228 9.35 6.91 -1.93
C ASN A 228 8.90 5.59 -2.56
N GLY A 229 8.51 5.63 -3.83
CA GLY A 229 8.11 4.44 -4.59
C GLY A 229 8.46 4.58 -6.06
N THR A 230 8.54 3.45 -6.76
CA THR A 230 8.79 3.43 -8.22
C THR A 230 7.58 3.92 -9.01
N ASN A 231 6.37 3.66 -8.51
CA ASN A 231 5.11 4.03 -9.16
C ASN A 231 4.10 4.53 -8.12
N GLY A 232 3.31 5.53 -8.50
CA GLY A 232 2.13 5.97 -7.76
C GLY A 232 0.90 5.87 -8.66
N ILE A 233 -0.09 5.08 -8.27
CA ILE A 233 -1.35 4.89 -9.01
C ILE A 233 -2.47 5.43 -8.13
N PHE A 234 -3.05 6.55 -8.54
CA PHE A 234 -4.15 7.20 -7.83
C PHE A 234 -5.38 7.19 -8.73
N THR A 235 -6.52 6.72 -8.20
CA THR A 235 -7.76 6.55 -8.96
C THR A 235 -8.67 7.78 -8.94
N SER A 236 -8.38 8.73 -8.05
CA SER A 236 -9.15 9.95 -7.86
C SER A 236 -8.21 11.16 -7.91
N GLU A 237 -7.92 11.78 -6.77
CA GLU A 237 -7.21 13.05 -6.74
C GLU A 237 -5.86 12.99 -6.05
N VAL A 238 -4.92 13.79 -6.55
CA VAL A 238 -3.64 14.09 -5.92
C VAL A 238 -3.61 15.58 -5.59
N ARG A 239 -3.67 15.93 -4.29
CA ARG A 239 -3.63 17.31 -3.80
C ARG A 239 -2.30 17.59 -3.11
N GLY A 240 -1.65 18.69 -3.49
CA GLY A 240 -0.42 19.16 -2.86
C GLY A 240 -0.17 20.63 -3.19
N ALA A 241 0.66 21.29 -2.37
CA ALA A 241 1.03 22.68 -2.61
C ALA A 241 2.02 22.83 -3.78
N ASN A 242 2.86 21.81 -4.01
CA ASN A 242 3.88 21.80 -5.04
C ASN A 242 3.98 20.40 -5.67
N GLY A 243 4.27 20.34 -6.96
CA GLY A 243 4.57 19.10 -7.68
C GLY A 243 5.68 19.35 -8.70
N ASN A 244 6.64 18.43 -8.79
CA ASN A 244 7.74 18.50 -9.75
C ASN A 244 7.83 17.17 -10.50
N PHE A 245 7.65 17.21 -11.81
CA PHE A 245 7.77 16.07 -12.71
C PHE A 245 8.98 16.32 -13.63
N SER A 246 10.00 15.48 -13.54
CA SER A 246 11.28 15.67 -14.24
C SER A 246 11.26 15.32 -15.73
N VAL A 247 10.18 14.69 -16.21
CA VAL A 247 10.07 14.22 -17.59
C VAL A 247 8.80 14.77 -18.23
N ASN A 248 7.71 13.98 -18.23
CA ASN A 248 6.48 14.33 -18.93
C ASN A 248 5.30 14.32 -17.96
N VAL A 249 4.35 15.24 -18.19
CA VAL A 249 3.01 15.19 -17.62
C VAL A 249 2.02 15.00 -18.76
N THR A 250 1.34 13.86 -18.78
CA THR A 250 0.29 13.57 -19.78
C THR A 250 -1.08 13.70 -19.11
N ALA A 251 -1.90 14.63 -19.59
CA ALA A 251 -3.27 14.81 -19.13
C ALA A 251 -4.23 14.44 -20.26
N ALA A 252 -5.12 13.48 -20.02
CA ALA A 252 -6.19 13.12 -20.98
C ALA A 252 -7.30 14.18 -21.02
N GLY A 253 -7.45 14.94 -19.93
CA GLY A 253 -8.41 16.04 -19.80
C GLY A 253 -7.76 17.41 -19.98
N GLN A 254 -8.15 18.35 -19.13
CA GLN A 254 -7.67 19.73 -19.17
C GLN A 254 -6.49 19.96 -18.22
N VAL A 255 -5.59 20.87 -18.59
CA VAL A 255 -4.59 21.44 -17.69
C VAL A 255 -5.04 22.86 -17.31
N LYS A 256 -5.32 23.10 -16.03
CA LYS A 256 -5.75 24.40 -15.51
C LYS A 256 -4.78 24.87 -14.44
N GLY A 257 -4.40 26.13 -14.51
CA GLY A 257 -3.60 26.81 -13.50
C GLY A 257 -3.80 28.32 -13.61
N ASN A 258 -3.36 29.06 -12.59
CA ASN A 258 -3.33 30.53 -12.68
C ASN A 258 -2.39 30.99 -13.81
N THR A 259 -1.28 30.26 -13.99
CA THR A 259 -0.32 30.44 -15.09
C THR A 259 0.06 29.06 -15.65
N VAL A 260 0.05 28.93 -16.98
CA VAL A 260 0.65 27.80 -17.69
C VAL A 260 1.81 28.34 -18.50
N ARG A 261 3.04 28.01 -18.08
CA ARG A 261 4.27 28.44 -18.75
C ARG A 261 4.90 27.26 -19.47
N ALA A 262 5.16 27.41 -20.77
CA ALA A 262 5.98 26.49 -21.55
C ALA A 262 7.27 27.21 -21.96
N ASP A 263 8.43 26.61 -21.67
CA ASP A 263 9.74 27.21 -21.98
C ASP A 263 10.22 26.90 -23.40
N SER A 264 9.56 25.96 -24.08
CA SER A 264 9.80 25.61 -25.48
C SER A 264 8.48 25.78 -26.26
N ASP A 265 8.02 24.76 -26.96
CA ASP A 265 6.91 24.90 -27.89
C ASP A 265 5.55 24.63 -27.26
N ILE A 266 4.52 25.28 -27.81
CA ILE A 266 3.11 24.96 -27.58
C ILE A 266 2.53 24.51 -28.92
N SER A 267 2.25 23.21 -29.03
CA SER A 267 1.53 22.66 -30.18
C SER A 267 0.06 22.39 -29.81
N ALA A 268 -0.85 23.11 -30.45
CA ALA A 268 -2.28 22.94 -30.27
C ALA A 268 -2.89 22.28 -31.50
N GLY A 269 -3.51 21.10 -31.36
CA GLY A 269 -4.17 20.40 -32.47
C GLY A 269 -5.48 21.05 -32.95
N ARG A 270 -5.93 22.14 -32.30
CA ARG A 270 -7.15 22.90 -32.62
C ARG A 270 -6.86 24.40 -32.48
N ASN A 271 -7.67 25.12 -31.70
CA ASN A 271 -7.60 26.57 -31.59
C ASN A 271 -6.82 26.98 -30.34
N ILE A 272 -6.11 28.10 -30.42
CA ILE A 272 -5.62 28.85 -29.26
C ILE A 272 -6.55 30.06 -29.07
N ALA A 273 -7.37 30.03 -28.02
CA ALA A 273 -8.26 31.13 -27.67
C ALA A 273 -7.67 31.93 -26.50
N ALA A 274 -7.36 33.21 -26.72
CA ALA A 274 -6.86 34.12 -25.71
C ALA A 274 -7.85 35.26 -25.50
N SER A 275 -8.27 35.50 -24.25
CA SER A 275 -9.09 36.67 -23.87
C SER A 275 -8.27 37.96 -23.75
N GLY A 276 -6.95 37.82 -23.64
CA GLY A 276 -6.00 38.93 -23.61
C GLY A 276 -5.17 39.00 -24.89
N ASN A 277 -3.98 39.56 -24.78
CA ASN A 277 -3.08 39.74 -25.91
C ASN A 277 -2.34 38.44 -26.27
N ILE A 278 -2.11 38.23 -27.56
CA ILE A 278 -1.11 37.29 -28.07
C ILE A 278 0.12 38.11 -28.48
N SER A 279 1.24 37.90 -27.80
CA SER A 279 2.50 38.57 -28.11
C SER A 279 3.50 37.57 -28.67
N ALA A 280 4.02 37.84 -29.86
CA ALA A 280 5.05 37.03 -30.51
C ALA A 280 6.26 37.92 -30.83
N SER A 281 7.44 37.53 -30.37
CA SER A 281 8.70 38.19 -30.72
C SER A 281 9.21 37.81 -32.11
N GLY A 282 8.80 36.64 -32.60
CA GLY A 282 9.09 36.14 -33.93
C GLY A 282 7.97 36.44 -34.94
N ASN A 283 7.85 35.58 -35.94
CA ASN A 283 6.86 35.72 -37.00
C ASN A 283 5.50 35.16 -36.56
N ILE A 284 4.43 35.81 -37.02
CA ILE A 284 3.08 35.23 -37.03
C ILE A 284 2.81 34.76 -38.45
N THR A 285 2.69 33.44 -38.62
CA THR A 285 2.37 32.82 -39.93
C THR A 285 1.00 32.18 -39.85
N ALA A 286 0.13 32.50 -40.81
CA ALA A 286 -1.20 31.91 -40.93
C ALA A 286 -1.37 31.34 -42.34
N SER A 287 -1.86 30.11 -42.45
CA SER A 287 -2.28 29.53 -43.74
C SER A 287 -3.63 30.09 -44.20
N GLY A 288 -4.42 30.62 -43.27
CA GLY A 288 -5.68 31.31 -43.52
C GLY A 288 -5.52 32.84 -43.44
N GLN A 289 -6.59 33.51 -43.03
CA GLN A 289 -6.63 34.96 -42.89
C GLN A 289 -6.14 35.42 -41.52
N VAL A 290 -5.48 36.58 -41.49
CA VAL A 290 -5.23 37.34 -40.27
C VAL A 290 -6.25 38.46 -40.19
N THR A 291 -7.27 38.28 -39.36
CA THR A 291 -8.36 39.26 -39.18
C THR A 291 -8.21 39.99 -37.85
N GLY A 292 -8.46 41.30 -37.85
CA GLY A 292 -8.51 42.11 -36.65
C GLY A 292 -9.14 43.46 -36.95
N GLY A 293 -9.54 44.21 -35.91
CA GLY A 293 -10.12 45.55 -36.12
C GLY A 293 -9.15 46.52 -36.80
N THR A 294 -7.85 46.38 -36.56
CA THR A 294 -6.79 47.09 -37.29
C THR A 294 -5.56 46.19 -37.48
N VAL A 295 -4.83 46.41 -38.57
CA VAL A 295 -3.51 45.81 -38.81
C VAL A 295 -2.50 46.94 -38.99
N ARG A 296 -1.60 47.11 -38.03
CA ARG A 296 -0.60 48.19 -38.02
C ARG A 296 0.80 47.61 -38.16
N SER A 297 1.50 48.00 -39.23
CA SER A 297 2.93 47.74 -39.39
C SER A 297 3.75 48.95 -38.92
N ASN A 298 4.81 48.72 -38.15
CA ASN A 298 5.77 49.79 -37.79
C ASN A 298 6.67 50.19 -38.97
N LYS A 299 6.72 49.37 -40.02
CA LYS A 299 7.48 49.61 -41.24
C LYS A 299 6.56 49.35 -42.43
N ASN A 300 7.04 48.66 -43.44
CA ASN A 300 6.31 48.40 -44.66
C ASN A 300 5.27 47.30 -44.46
N LEU A 301 4.18 47.38 -45.20
CA LEU A 301 3.28 46.25 -45.48
C LEU A 301 3.55 45.81 -46.92
N SER A 302 3.96 44.55 -47.11
CA SER A 302 4.18 43.97 -48.43
C SER A 302 3.10 42.94 -48.70
N VAL A 303 2.40 43.07 -49.83
CA VAL A 303 1.32 42.19 -50.25
C VAL A 303 1.71 41.62 -51.60
N GLY A 304 1.79 40.28 -51.70
CA GLY A 304 2.12 39.61 -52.95
C GLY A 304 0.97 39.59 -53.97
N GLY A 305 -0.25 39.83 -53.51
CA GLY A 305 -1.47 39.89 -54.33
C GLY A 305 -2.09 41.30 -54.37
N ILE A 306 -3.41 41.35 -54.25
CA ILE A 306 -4.20 42.58 -54.38
C ILE A 306 -4.53 43.13 -52.99
N ILE A 307 -4.49 44.46 -52.84
CA ILE A 307 -5.07 45.18 -51.71
C ILE A 307 -6.49 45.61 -52.10
N THR A 308 -7.50 45.09 -51.40
CA THR A 308 -8.89 45.48 -51.57
C THR A 308 -9.28 46.49 -50.48
N LEU A 309 -9.97 47.55 -50.89
CA LEU A 309 -10.49 48.59 -49.99
C LEU A 309 -12.02 48.48 -50.01
N ASP A 310 -12.60 48.06 -48.90
CA ASP A 310 -14.02 47.68 -48.85
C ASP A 310 -14.95 48.91 -48.81
N GLU A 311 -14.48 50.00 -48.20
CA GLU A 311 -15.23 51.25 -48.13
C GLU A 311 -15.14 52.06 -49.43
N ILE A 312 -16.26 52.69 -49.79
CA ILE A 312 -16.37 53.59 -50.93
C ILE A 312 -16.47 55.02 -50.43
N HIS A 313 -15.68 55.92 -51.02
CA HIS A 313 -15.77 57.35 -50.79
C HIS A 313 -15.98 58.12 -52.09
N THR A 314 -16.42 59.37 -51.95
CA THR A 314 -16.69 60.28 -53.07
C THR A 314 -15.59 61.34 -53.14
N ALA A 315 -15.12 61.66 -54.34
CA ALA A 315 -14.15 62.74 -54.52
C ALA A 315 -14.72 64.09 -54.04
N ASN A 316 -13.84 64.97 -53.56
CA ASN A 316 -14.13 66.29 -53.00
C ASN A 316 -14.98 66.30 -51.72
N THR A 317 -15.17 65.15 -51.06
CA THR A 317 -15.77 65.11 -49.72
C THR A 317 -14.69 65.03 -48.63
N ALA A 318 -15.06 65.38 -47.40
CA ALA A 318 -14.17 65.30 -46.25
C ALA A 318 -13.59 63.89 -46.05
N CYS A 319 -12.32 63.81 -45.68
CA CYS A 319 -11.62 62.57 -45.36
C CYS A 319 -10.99 62.62 -43.95
N PRO A 320 -10.81 61.46 -43.29
CA PRO A 320 -10.50 61.43 -41.86
C PRO A 320 -9.05 61.83 -41.54
N VAL A 321 -8.09 61.52 -42.42
CA VAL A 321 -6.66 61.78 -42.18
C VAL A 321 -5.88 61.93 -43.48
N ASN A 322 -5.09 62.99 -43.59
CA ASN A 322 -4.21 63.23 -44.75
C ASN A 322 -3.28 62.03 -44.99
N GLY A 323 -3.17 61.59 -46.24
CA GLY A 323 -2.41 60.41 -46.63
C GLY A 323 -3.18 59.09 -46.59
N ALA A 324 -4.43 59.07 -46.12
CA ALA A 324 -5.29 57.90 -46.26
C ALA A 324 -5.53 57.57 -47.74
N VAL A 325 -5.61 56.28 -48.05
CA VAL A 325 -5.90 55.75 -49.38
C VAL A 325 -7.22 55.00 -49.34
N SER A 326 -8.11 55.26 -50.29
CA SER A 326 -9.41 54.60 -50.44
C SER A 326 -9.77 54.46 -51.94
N ARG A 327 -11.03 54.17 -52.25
CA ARG A 327 -11.55 54.09 -53.61
C ARG A 327 -12.93 54.73 -53.78
N ASP A 328 -13.26 55.08 -55.01
CA ASP A 328 -14.62 55.44 -55.40
C ASP A 328 -15.47 54.23 -55.81
N ALA A 329 -16.75 54.47 -56.12
CA ALA A 329 -17.69 53.43 -56.52
C ALA A 329 -17.26 52.68 -57.81
N SER A 330 -16.50 53.33 -58.69
CA SER A 330 -15.95 52.73 -59.91
C SER A 330 -14.64 51.95 -59.68
N GLY A 331 -14.04 52.06 -58.50
CA GLY A 331 -12.76 51.41 -58.17
C GLY A 331 -11.54 52.30 -58.37
N ALA A 332 -11.70 53.59 -58.71
CA ALA A 332 -10.57 54.50 -58.84
C ALA A 332 -9.98 54.84 -57.46
N ILE A 333 -8.65 54.91 -57.38
CA ILE A 333 -7.95 55.24 -56.14
C ILE A 333 -8.21 56.70 -55.74
N LEU A 334 -8.53 56.89 -54.47
CA LEU A 334 -8.66 58.19 -53.81
C LEU A 334 -7.55 58.34 -52.77
N SER A 335 -6.93 59.52 -52.71
CA SER A 335 -5.96 59.90 -51.67
C SER A 335 -6.52 61.09 -50.89
N CYS A 336 -6.48 61.01 -49.56
CA CYS A 336 -6.85 62.14 -48.72
C CYS A 336 -5.74 63.20 -48.73
N GLN A 337 -6.05 64.41 -49.18
CA GLN A 337 -5.12 65.54 -49.25
C GLN A 337 -5.82 66.80 -48.75
N SER A 338 -5.18 67.53 -47.83
CA SER A 338 -5.74 68.75 -47.22
C SER A 338 -7.16 68.58 -46.67
N GLY A 339 -7.47 67.40 -46.12
CA GLY A 339 -8.78 67.07 -45.54
C GLY A 339 -9.87 66.68 -46.53
N LEU A 340 -9.56 66.54 -47.83
CA LEU A 340 -10.51 66.11 -48.86
C LEU A 340 -10.05 64.85 -49.62
N TRP A 341 -10.99 64.00 -50.02
CA TRP A 341 -10.72 62.90 -50.92
C TRP A 341 -10.44 63.43 -52.33
N VAL A 342 -9.22 63.21 -52.80
CA VAL A 342 -8.79 63.61 -54.15
C VAL A 342 -8.56 62.35 -54.97
N GLY A 343 -9.27 62.24 -56.10
CA GLY A 343 -9.03 61.17 -57.06
C GLY A 343 -7.84 61.47 -57.96
N GLY A 344 -7.34 60.45 -58.66
CA GLY A 344 -6.36 60.66 -59.73
C GLY A 344 -6.89 61.69 -60.73
N VAL A 345 -6.04 62.64 -61.14
CA VAL A 345 -6.39 63.65 -62.15
C VAL A 345 -6.74 62.92 -63.43
N LYS A 346 -8.04 62.79 -63.72
CA LYS A 346 -8.49 62.42 -65.06
C LYS A 346 -8.21 63.63 -65.94
N VAL A 347 -7.29 63.48 -66.88
CA VAL A 347 -7.13 64.48 -67.95
C VAL A 347 -8.50 64.64 -68.58
N ASN A 348 -9.09 65.81 -68.40
CA ASN A 348 -10.32 66.14 -69.09
C ASN A 348 -9.92 66.39 -70.55
N GLU A 349 -10.03 65.38 -71.41
CA GLU A 349 -9.65 65.48 -72.83
C GLU A 349 -10.39 66.61 -73.56
N SER A 350 -11.61 66.92 -73.12
CA SER A 350 -12.40 68.06 -73.60
C SER A 350 -11.91 69.42 -73.11
N ALA A 351 -11.08 69.48 -72.05
CA ALA A 351 -10.39 70.68 -71.59
C ALA A 351 -8.97 70.82 -72.17
N CYS A 352 -8.44 69.79 -72.83
CA CYS A 352 -7.16 69.87 -73.52
C CYS A 352 -7.33 70.60 -74.85
N LYS A 353 -6.43 71.56 -75.12
CA LYS A 353 -6.32 72.17 -76.43
C LYS A 353 -5.39 71.31 -77.28
N TRP A 354 -5.97 70.56 -78.20
CA TRP A 354 -5.22 69.81 -79.20
C TRP A 354 -4.64 70.79 -80.22
N VAL A 355 -3.33 70.98 -80.19
CA VAL A 355 -2.65 71.86 -81.15
C VAL A 355 -2.03 70.98 -82.23
N VAL A 356 -2.40 71.25 -83.48
CA VAL A 356 -1.71 70.66 -84.64
C VAL A 356 -0.51 71.56 -84.92
N SER A 357 0.71 71.05 -84.76
CA SER A 357 1.90 71.78 -85.19
C SER A 357 1.92 71.86 -86.71
N PRO A 358 2.17 73.03 -87.32
CA PRO A 358 2.53 73.09 -88.72
C PRO A 358 3.95 72.57 -88.90
N ASP A 359 4.09 71.50 -89.68
CA ASP A 359 5.33 70.95 -90.25
C ASP A 359 6.55 70.78 -89.33
N ALA A 360 6.84 69.53 -88.95
CA ALA A 360 8.23 69.13 -88.74
C ALA A 360 8.72 68.44 -90.01
N TRP A 361 9.67 69.09 -90.70
CA TRP A 361 10.37 68.49 -91.82
C TRP A 361 11.40 67.50 -91.27
N VAL A 362 11.24 66.22 -91.56
CA VAL A 362 12.23 65.18 -91.23
C VAL A 362 13.01 64.94 -92.51
N ASP A 363 14.29 65.33 -92.54
CA ASP A 363 15.16 65.06 -93.70
C ASP A 363 15.94 63.75 -93.50
N PRO A 364 15.86 62.76 -94.43
CA PRO A 364 14.97 62.64 -95.57
C PRO A 364 13.68 61.86 -95.23
N GLY A 365 12.50 62.41 -95.49
CA GLY A 365 11.22 61.75 -95.17
C GLY A 365 9.96 62.56 -95.47
N GLN A 366 8.80 61.88 -95.52
CA GLN A 366 7.48 62.53 -95.68
C GLN A 366 7.11 63.35 -94.44
N ARG A 367 6.41 64.46 -94.65
CA ARG A 367 5.90 65.34 -93.58
C ARG A 367 5.11 64.53 -92.56
N GLN A 368 5.57 64.51 -91.31
CA GLN A 368 4.85 63.87 -90.21
C GLN A 368 4.11 64.94 -89.41
N PHE A 369 2.80 64.75 -89.23
CA PHE A 369 1.99 65.58 -88.36
C PHE A 369 1.90 64.89 -86.99
N TYR A 370 2.55 65.45 -85.98
CA TYR A 370 2.29 65.06 -84.60
C TYR A 370 1.26 65.99 -83.97
N LYS A 371 0.34 65.43 -83.18
CA LYS A 371 -0.55 66.18 -82.31
C LYS A 371 0.13 66.30 -80.95
N THR A 372 0.52 67.52 -80.57
CA THR A 372 0.90 67.82 -79.19
C THR A 372 -0.34 68.31 -78.44
N ALA A 373 -0.65 67.69 -77.32
CA ALA A 373 -1.71 68.15 -76.42
C ALA A 373 -1.13 69.14 -75.41
N LEU A 374 -1.73 70.32 -75.30
CA LEU A 374 -1.61 71.16 -74.10
C LEU A 374 -2.85 70.92 -73.24
N CYS A 375 -2.67 70.28 -72.09
CA CYS A 375 -3.71 70.08 -71.09
C CYS A 375 -3.41 70.99 -69.87
N PRO A 376 -4.42 71.60 -69.22
CA PRO A 376 -4.26 72.31 -67.96
C PRO A 376 -3.77 71.42 -66.82
#